data_AF-A0A382CUX4-F1
#
_entry.id   AF-A0A382CUX4-F1
#
_cell.length_a   1.000
_cell.length_b   1.000
_cell.length_c   1.000
_cell.angle_alpha   90.00
_cell.angle_beta   90.00
_cell.angle_gamma   90.00
#
_symmetry.space_group_name_H-M   'P 1'
#
loop_
_entity.id
_entity.type
_entity.pdbx_description
1 polymer ?
#
loop_
_entity_poly.entity_id
_entity_poly.type
_entity_poly.pdbx_seq_one_letter_code
_entity_poly.pdbx_strand_id
1 'polypeptide(L)'
;IIRKAIEEDDKSESQKDDDILILNKLVKDDGTIDILENQFLKKDEVKEILNQKISEIFKDHFDEWLDKNIPNYLDKYFKKK
;
A
#
# COMPACT_ATOMS: atom_id res chain seq x y z
N ILE A 1 -18.60 -7.96 -40.45
CA ILE A 1 -19.78 -7.78 -39.59
C ILE A 1 -19.48 -6.88 -38.38
N ILE A 2 -18.22 -6.81 -37.89
CA ILE A 2 -17.87 -5.99 -36.71
C ILE A 2 -17.93 -4.46 -36.95
N ARG A 3 -17.72 -3.96 -38.18
CA ARG A 3 -17.78 -2.51 -38.47
C ARG A 3 -19.16 -1.86 -38.27
N LYS A 4 -20.24 -2.61 -38.48
CA LYS A 4 -21.60 -2.04 -38.53
C LYS A 4 -22.23 -1.87 -37.15
N ALA A 5 -21.72 -2.56 -36.12
CA ALA A 5 -22.24 -2.48 -34.76
C ALA A 5 -21.72 -1.26 -33.97
N ILE A 6 -20.78 -0.50 -34.53
CA ILE A 6 -20.19 0.69 -33.87
C ILE A 6 -20.77 2.00 -34.44
N GLU A 7 -21.28 2.00 -35.68
CA GLU A 7 -21.77 3.22 -36.36
C GLU A 7 -23.25 3.57 -36.07
N GLU A 8 -24.05 2.71 -35.44
CA GLU A 8 -25.50 2.93 -35.30
C GLU A 8 -25.96 3.56 -33.96
N ASP A 9 -25.07 3.73 -32.98
CA ASP A 9 -25.36 4.44 -31.70
C ASP A 9 -24.96 5.93 -31.73
N ASP A 10 -24.73 6.49 -32.91
CA ASP A 10 -24.29 7.89 -33.13
C ASP A 10 -25.46 8.90 -33.08
N LYS A 11 -26.29 8.86 -32.04
CA LYS A 11 -27.28 9.92 -31.77
C LYS A 11 -27.52 10.14 -30.27
N SER A 12 -26.55 10.77 -29.59
CA SER A 12 -26.80 11.98 -28.79
C SER A 12 -25.60 12.34 -27.90
N GLU A 13 -25.22 13.61 -27.97
CA GLU A 13 -24.63 14.39 -26.86
C GLU A 13 -23.18 14.09 -26.44
N SER A 14 -22.27 14.77 -27.14
CA SER A 14 -21.23 15.62 -26.54
C SER A 14 -20.70 15.23 -25.15
N GLN A 15 -19.66 14.40 -25.08
CA GLN A 15 -18.72 14.44 -23.96
C GLN A 15 -17.29 14.31 -24.47
N LYS A 16 -16.55 15.42 -24.29
CA LYS A 16 -15.09 15.45 -24.38
C LYS A 16 -14.54 14.71 -23.17
N ASP A 17 -14.44 13.40 -23.24
CA ASP A 17 -13.68 12.58 -22.29
C ASP A 17 -12.46 11.99 -22.99
N ASP A 18 -11.73 12.85 -23.70
CA ASP A 18 -10.47 12.47 -24.34
C ASP A 18 -9.41 12.26 -23.23
N ASP A 19 -9.02 11.00 -23.09
CA ASP A 19 -7.87 10.47 -22.32
C ASP A 19 -8.04 10.29 -20.80
N ILE A 20 -9.13 9.67 -20.34
CA ILE A 20 -9.14 9.06 -19.00
C ILE A 20 -8.35 7.74 -19.04
N LEU A 21 -7.10 7.78 -18.56
CA LEU A 21 -6.29 6.57 -18.34
C LEU A 21 -6.86 5.73 -17.19
N ILE A 22 -7.53 4.63 -17.54
CA ILE A 22 -8.03 3.65 -16.57
C ILE A 22 -6.92 2.63 -16.28
N LEU A 23 -6.04 2.96 -15.32
CA LEU A 23 -4.83 2.19 -14.96
C LEU A 23 -5.11 0.82 -14.32
N ASN A 24 -6.36 0.52 -13.93
CA ASN A 24 -6.74 -0.73 -13.30
C ASN A 24 -7.34 -1.75 -14.29
N LYS A 25 -7.06 -1.61 -15.60
CA LYS A 25 -7.51 -2.56 -16.63
C LYS A 25 -6.30 -3.04 -17.44
N LEU A 26 -6.11 -4.35 -17.51
CA LEU A 26 -5.08 -5.02 -18.30
C LEU A 26 -5.73 -5.66 -19.53
N VAL A 27 -5.22 -5.34 -20.72
CA VAL A 27 -5.69 -5.96 -21.98
C VAL A 27 -4.82 -7.17 -22.30
N LYS A 28 -5.46 -8.32 -22.55
CA LYS A 28 -4.79 -9.57 -22.95
C LYS A 28 -4.63 -9.68 -24.46
N ASP A 29 -3.76 -10.59 -24.90
CA ASP A 29 -3.47 -10.85 -26.32
C ASP A 29 -4.69 -11.34 -27.11
N ASP A 30 -5.68 -11.93 -26.43
CA ASP A 30 -6.95 -12.38 -27.02
C ASP A 30 -8.02 -11.27 -27.09
N GLY A 31 -7.68 -10.05 -26.66
CA GLY A 31 -8.56 -8.88 -26.65
C GLY A 31 -9.50 -8.81 -25.45
N THR A 32 -9.41 -9.73 -24.48
CA THR A 32 -10.17 -9.64 -23.23
C THR A 32 -9.55 -8.64 -22.26
N ILE A 33 -10.37 -8.05 -21.39
CA ILE A 33 -9.96 -7.04 -20.40
C ILE A 33 -10.06 -7.64 -18.99
N ASP A 34 -8.94 -7.71 -18.28
CA ASP A 34 -8.89 -8.03 -16.86
C ASP A 34 -8.92 -6.74 -16.04
N ILE A 35 -9.78 -6.68 -15.03
CA ILE A 35 -9.77 -5.59 -14.04
C ILE A 35 -8.74 -5.97 -12.97
N LEU A 36 -7.69 -5.16 -12.86
CA LEU A 36 -6.70 -5.27 -11.78
C LEU A 36 -7.38 -4.81 -10.49
N GLU A 37 -7.76 -5.77 -9.65
CA GLU A 37 -8.18 -5.44 -8.29
C GLU A 37 -7.00 -4.84 -7.54
N ASN A 38 -7.14 -3.59 -7.11
CA ASN A 38 -6.23 -3.04 -6.11
C ASN A 38 -6.44 -3.83 -4.82
N GLN A 39 -5.50 -4.71 -4.50
CA GLN A 39 -5.43 -5.35 -3.20
C GLN A 39 -4.96 -4.31 -2.18
N PHE A 40 -5.85 -3.39 -1.84
CA PHE A 40 -5.64 -2.49 -0.73
C PHE A 40 -5.58 -3.34 0.53
N LEU A 41 -4.44 -3.27 1.24
CA LEU A 41 -4.29 -3.91 2.53
C LEU A 41 -5.40 -3.43 3.46
N LYS A 42 -6.11 -4.37 4.07
CA LYS A 42 -7.08 -4.04 5.10
C LYS A 42 -6.36 -3.37 6.26
N LYS A 43 -7.06 -2.49 6.97
CA LYS A 43 -6.50 -1.79 8.14
C LYS A 43 -5.88 -2.76 9.17
N ASP A 44 -6.49 -3.93 9.34
CA ASP A 44 -6.01 -4.95 10.26
C ASP A 44 -4.70 -5.61 9.78
N GLU A 45 -4.57 -5.86 8.48
CA GLU A 45 -3.34 -6.38 7.86
C GLU A 45 -2.19 -5.37 8.00
N VAL A 46 -2.47 -4.08 7.80
CA VAL A 46 -1.48 -3.01 8.01
C VAL A 46 -1.03 -2.97 9.47
N LYS A 47 -1.96 -3.12 10.42
CA LYS A 47 -1.65 -3.13 11.85
C LYS A 47 -0.80 -4.34 12.24
N GLU A 48 -1.08 -5.50 11.66
CA GLU A 48 -0.31 -6.72 11.89
C GLU A 48 1.11 -6.58 11.36
N ILE A 49 1.28 -6.11 10.13
CA ILE A 49 2.60 -5.85 9.51
C ILE A 49 3.40 -4.85 10.35
N LEU A 50 2.75 -3.77 10.81
CA LEU A 50 3.40 -2.77 11.65
C LEU A 50 3.88 -3.37 12.99
N ASN A 51 3.03 -4.15 13.66
CA ASN A 51 3.38 -4.80 14.92
C ASN A 51 4.54 -5.78 14.77
N GLN A 52 4.55 -6.57 13.68
CA GLN A 52 5.65 -7.49 13.37
C GLN A 52 6.96 -6.73 13.21
N LYS A 53 6.99 -5.68 12.38
CA LYS A 53 8.19 -4.86 12.17
C LYS A 53 8.68 -4.18 13.43
N ILE A 54 7.78 -3.64 14.25
CA ILE A 54 8.16 -3.04 15.54
C ILE A 54 8.78 -4.12 16.43
N SER A 55 8.20 -5.32 16.47
CA SER A 55 8.69 -6.41 17.32
C SER A 55 10.07 -6.89 16.90
N GLU A 56 10.34 -6.99 15.59
CA GLU A 56 11.66 -7.33 15.05
C GLU A 56 12.70 -6.27 15.42
N ILE A 57 12.44 -5.01 15.10
CA ILE A 57 13.35 -3.89 15.42
C ILE A 57 13.60 -3.81 16.93
N PHE A 58 12.55 -3.97 17.74
CA PHE A 58 12.69 -3.95 19.18
C PHE A 58 13.55 -5.10 19.67
N LYS A 59 13.33 -6.33 19.17
CA LYS A 59 14.15 -7.47 19.56
C LYS A 59 15.63 -7.27 19.22
N ASP A 60 15.94 -6.69 18.07
CA ASP A 60 17.32 -6.52 17.62
C ASP A 60 18.05 -5.38 18.35
N HIS A 61 17.34 -4.34 18.79
CA HIS A 61 17.96 -3.14 19.37
C HIS A 61 17.71 -2.93 20.85
N PHE A 62 16.80 -3.68 21.48
CA PHE A 62 16.43 -3.44 22.87
C PHE A 62 17.59 -3.73 23.84
N ASP A 63 18.32 -4.82 23.63
CA ASP A 63 19.45 -5.19 24.49
C ASP A 63 20.57 -4.14 24.39
N GLU A 64 20.94 -3.72 23.17
CA GLU A 64 21.93 -2.65 22.95
C GLU A 64 21.48 -1.33 23.59
N TRP A 65 20.18 -1.02 23.50
CA TRP A 65 19.63 0.17 24.13
C TRP A 65 19.70 0.07 25.64
N LEU A 66 19.38 -1.08 26.24
CA LEU A 66 19.49 -1.30 27.69
C LEU A 66 20.93 -1.11 28.15
N ASP A 67 21.88 -1.77 27.51
CA ASP A 67 23.31 -1.70 27.86
C ASP A 67 23.83 -0.27 27.80
N LYS A 68 23.37 0.52 26.83
CA LYS A 68 23.79 1.92 26.68
C LYS A 68 23.12 2.87 27.67
N ASN A 69 21.86 2.63 28.02
CA ASN A 69 21.07 3.60 28.76
C ASN A 69 20.95 3.29 30.26
N ILE A 70 20.83 2.01 30.64
CA ILE A 70 20.67 1.59 32.04
C ILE A 70 21.80 2.08 32.94
N PRO A 71 23.10 1.97 32.57
CA PRO A 71 24.19 2.46 33.41
C PRO A 71 24.05 3.95 33.73
N ASN A 72 23.67 4.77 32.75
CA ASN A 72 23.48 6.21 32.94
C ASN A 72 22.33 6.54 33.91
N TYR A 73 21.25 5.76 33.89
CA TYR A 73 20.15 5.91 34.83
C TYR A 73 20.55 5.51 36.25
N LEU A 74 21.24 4.38 36.39
CA LEU A 74 21.75 3.90 37.68
C LEU A 74 22.75 4.89 38.28
N ASP A 75 23.71 5.38 37.48
CA ASP A 75 24.69 6.39 37.90
C ASP A 75 24.01 7.64 38.44
N LYS A 76 22.99 8.16 37.74
CA LYS A 76 22.23 9.34 38.20
C LYS A 76 21.44 9.06 39.47
N TYR A 77 20.89 7.86 39.62
CA TYR A 77 20.13 7.46 40.80
C TYR A 77 21.04 7.35 42.03
N PHE A 78 22.17 6.67 41.91
CA PHE A 78 23.12 6.48 43.01
C PHE A 78 23.90 7.74 43.35
N LYS A 79 24.23 8.61 42.38
CA LYS A 79 24.89 9.91 42.65
C LYS A 79 23.98 10.94 43.33
N LYS A 80 22.65 10.76 43.27
CA LYS A 80 21.67 11.62 43.95
C LYS A 80 21.37 11.18 45.39
N LYS A 81 21.88 10.02 45.82
CA LYS A 81 21.69 9.47 47.15
C LYS A 81 22.95 9.70 47.99
#